data_AF-A0AA42J993-F1
#
_entry.id   AF-A0AA42J993-F1
#
_cell.length_a   1.000
_cell.length_b   1.000
_cell.length_c   1.000
_cell.angle_alpha   90.00
_cell.angle_beta   90.00
_cell.angle_gamma   90.00
#
_symmetry.space_group_name_H-M   'P 1'
#
loop_
_entity.id
_entity.type
_entity.pdbx_description
1 polymer ?
#
loop_
_entity_poly.entity_id
_entity_poly.type
_entity_poly.pdbx_seq_one_letter_code
_entity_poly.pdbx_strand_id
1 'polypeptide(L)'
;MKALILYVVFVLVGATIAAGISYYIEMYVSVTASLITFLALFFTNFATAWLAVILVMDGSLRNPTGRAEQIAIEAASRRAH
;
A
#
# COMPACT_ATOMS: atom_id res chain seq x y z
N MET A 1 16.08 6.55 0.26
CA MET A 1 15.96 6.25 -1.19
C MET A 1 15.07 5.04 -1.50
N LYS A 2 15.25 3.88 -0.86
CA LYS A 2 14.44 2.67 -1.14
C LYS A 2 12.93 2.86 -0.97
N ALA A 3 12.50 3.57 0.08
CA ALA A 3 11.09 3.94 0.34
C ALA A 3 10.45 4.65 -0.86
N LEU A 4 11.15 5.67 -1.35
CA LEU A 4 10.69 6.53 -2.43
C LEU A 4 10.57 5.74 -3.73
N ILE A 5 11.54 4.86 -4.02
CA ILE A 5 11.50 4.00 -5.21
C ILE A 5 10.29 3.05 -5.14
N LEU A 6 10.07 2.39 -4.00
CA LEU A 6 8.93 1.49 -3.82
C LEU A 6 7.59 2.24 -3.96
N TYR A 7 7.51 3.44 -3.37
CA TYR A 7 6.35 4.30 -3.46
C TYR A 7 6.04 4.68 -4.92
N VAL A 8 7.05 5.15 -5.65
CA VAL A 8 6.90 5.53 -7.06
C VAL A 8 6.45 4.33 -7.90
N VAL A 9 6.99 3.14 -7.66
CA VAL A 9 6.57 1.92 -8.36
C VAL A 9 5.08 1.63 -8.11
N PHE A 10 4.62 1.67 -6.85
CA PHE A 10 3.19 1.48 -6.55
C PHE A 10 2.32 2.55 -7.20
N VAL A 11 2.74 3.81 -7.14
CA VAL A 11 1.99 4.91 -7.76
C VAL A 11 1.87 4.70 -9.27
N LEU A 12 2.96 4.34 -9.96
CA LEU A 12 2.94 4.10 -11.41
C LEU A 12 2.04 2.93 -11.81
N VAL A 13 2.10 1.82 -11.06
CA VAL A 13 1.24 0.66 -11.32
C VAL A 13 -0.23 1.03 -11.13
N GLY A 14 -0.58 1.66 -10.01
CA GLY A 14 -1.95 2.05 -9.75
C GLY A 14 -2.48 3.14 -10.70
N ALA A 15 -1.63 4.07 -11.14
CA ALA A 15 -2.01 5.06 -12.16
C ALA A 15 -2.30 4.41 -13.52
N THR A 16 -1.51 3.39 -13.89
CA THR A 16 -1.72 2.62 -15.12
C THR A 16 -3.05 1.85 -15.06
N ILE A 17 -3.34 1.22 -13.92
CA ILE A 17 -4.61 0.52 -13.69
C ILE A 17 -5.79 1.49 -13.73
N ALA A 18 -5.68 2.64 -13.05
CA ALA A 18 -6.71 3.68 -13.04
C ALA A 18 -7.00 4.19 -14.45
N ALA A 19 -5.96 4.48 -15.24
CA ALA A 19 -6.11 4.90 -16.63
C ALA A 19 -6.82 3.82 -17.49
N GLY A 20 -6.44 2.55 -17.32
CA GLY A 20 -7.07 1.44 -18.05
C GLY A 20 -8.55 1.26 -17.70
N ILE A 21 -8.91 1.33 -16.42
CA ILE A 21 -10.30 1.23 -15.96
C ILE A 21 -11.12 2.42 -16.48
N SER A 22 -10.60 3.64 -16.36
CA SER A 22 -11.29 4.84 -16.84
C SER A 22 -11.48 4.83 -18.35
N TYR A 23 -10.47 4.40 -19.12
CA TYR A 23 -10.60 4.22 -20.56
C TYR A 23 -11.74 3.25 -20.92
N TYR A 24 -11.84 2.13 -20.20
CA TYR A 24 -12.95 1.20 -20.38
C TYR A 24 -14.31 1.87 -20.06
N ILE A 25 -14.42 2.59 -18.95
CA ILE A 25 -15.67 3.29 -18.57
C ILE A 25 -16.05 4.36 -19.58
N GLU A 26 -15.08 5.08 -20.14
CA GLU A 26 -15.32 6.09 -21.17
C GLU A 26 -16.00 5.50 -22.40
N MET A 27 -15.55 4.31 -22.81
CA MET A 27 -16.05 3.61 -23.97
C MET A 27 -17.51 3.15 -23.84
N TYR A 28 -17.98 2.85 -22.62
CA TYR A 28 -19.31 2.23 -22.40
C TYR A 28 -20.31 3.10 -21.61
N VAL A 29 -19.85 4.14 -20.90
CA VAL A 29 -20.70 4.91 -19.98
C VAL A 29 -20.74 6.38 -20.37
N SER A 30 -19.66 7.14 -20.13
CA SER A 30 -19.51 8.55 -20.52
C SER A 30 -18.12 9.08 -20.14
N VAL A 31 -17.71 10.18 -20.77
CA VAL A 31 -16.48 10.92 -20.43
C VAL A 31 -16.52 11.42 -18.98
N THR A 32 -17.66 11.94 -18.51
CA THR A 32 -17.80 12.43 -17.13
C THR A 32 -17.61 11.31 -16.11
N ALA A 33 -18.22 10.14 -16.35
CA ALA A 33 -18.05 8.98 -15.48
C ALA A 33 -16.59 8.49 -15.47
N SER A 34 -15.95 8.40 -16.64
CA SER A 34 -14.52 8.06 -16.78
C SER A 34 -13.63 8.97 -15.95
N LEU A 35 -13.83 10.29 -16.04
CA LEU A 35 -13.06 11.29 -15.31
C LEU A 35 -13.22 11.14 -13.80
N ILE A 36 -14.46 11.02 -13.31
CA ILE A 36 -14.73 10.84 -11.88
C ILE A 36 -14.05 9.56 -11.37
N THR A 37 -14.19 8.45 -12.10
CA THR A 37 -13.53 7.20 -11.73
C THR A 37 -12.01 7.31 -11.76
N PHE A 38 -11.44 8.01 -12.75
CA PHE A 38 -10.00 8.21 -12.84
C PHE A 38 -9.48 8.96 -11.62
N LEU A 39 -10.09 10.09 -11.29
CA LEU A 39 -9.70 10.89 -10.14
C LEU A 39 -9.83 10.09 -8.84
N ALA A 40 -10.96 9.40 -8.64
CA ALA A 40 -11.19 8.59 -7.46
C ALA A 40 -10.10 7.52 -7.28
N LEU A 41 -9.86 6.71 -8.32
CA LEU A 41 -8.85 5.65 -8.29
C LEU A 41 -7.43 6.22 -8.15
N PHE A 42 -7.13 7.33 -8.84
CA PHE A 42 -5.83 7.98 -8.78
C PHE A 42 -5.54 8.46 -7.35
N PHE A 43 -6.43 9.24 -6.72
CA PHE A 43 -6.19 9.72 -5.36
C PHE A 43 -6.19 8.60 -4.32
N THR A 44 -7.05 7.59 -4.45
CA THR A 44 -7.02 6.41 -3.58
C THR A 44 -5.70 5.65 -3.72
N ASN A 45 -5.13 5.59 -4.92
CA ASN A 45 -3.82 4.98 -5.16
C ASN A 45 -2.69 5.69 -4.39
N PHE A 46 -2.69 7.02 -4.27
CA PHE A 46 -1.69 7.73 -3.46
C PHE A 46 -1.75 7.31 -1.98
N ALA A 47 -2.95 7.29 -1.40
CA ALA A 47 -3.14 6.92 0.00
C ALA A 47 -2.78 5.45 0.26
N THR A 48 -3.22 4.54 -0.62
CA THR A 48 -2.93 3.10 -0.48
C THR A 48 -1.46 2.78 -0.72
N ALA A 49 -0.83 3.37 -1.72
CA ALA A 49 0.60 3.23 -1.97
C ALA A 49 1.43 3.73 -0.77
N TRP A 50 1.05 4.88 -0.20
CA TRP A 50 1.71 5.42 1.00
C TRP A 50 1.64 4.45 2.19
N LEU A 51 0.43 3.96 2.51
CA LEU A 51 0.23 2.99 3.59
C LEU A 51 0.98 1.68 3.32
N ALA A 52 0.95 1.17 2.09
CA ALA A 52 1.66 -0.05 1.69
C ALA A 52 3.17 0.10 1.90
N VAL A 53 3.76 1.24 1.52
CA VAL A 53 5.19 1.49 1.74
C VAL A 53 5.53 1.52 3.22
N ILE A 54 4.72 2.17 4.07
CA ILE A 54 4.93 2.17 5.52
C ILE A 54 4.93 0.74 6.06
N LEU A 55 3.91 -0.07 5.71
CA LEU A 55 3.80 -1.45 6.18
C LEU A 55 4.98 -2.33 5.75
N VAL A 56 5.47 -2.13 4.53
CA VAL A 56 6.64 -2.85 3.99
C VAL A 56 7.93 -2.40 4.68
N MET A 57 8.11 -1.08 4.88
CA MET A 57 9.34 -0.52 5.45
C MET A 57 9.46 -0.74 6.95
N ASP A 58 8.37 -0.62 7.69
CA ASP A 58 8.33 -0.89 9.14
C ASP A 58 8.51 -2.37 9.46
N GLY A 59 8.54 -3.24 8.44
CA GLY A 59 8.68 -4.68 8.63
C GLY A 59 7.47 -5.32 9.31
N SER A 60 6.33 -4.62 9.36
CA SER A 60 5.05 -5.13 9.88
C SER A 60 4.65 -6.43 9.18
N LEU A 61 4.95 -6.54 7.87
CA LEU A 61 4.74 -7.75 7.07
C LEU A 61 5.80 -8.84 7.28
N ARG A 62 6.94 -8.49 7.87
CA ARG A 62 8.13 -9.35 7.95
C ARG A 62 8.25 -10.08 9.28
N ASN A 63 7.50 -9.66 10.32
CA ASN A 63 7.56 -10.32 11.62
C ASN A 63 6.22 -10.31 12.41
N PRO A 64 5.14 -10.90 11.89
CA PRO A 64 3.88 -11.01 12.63
C PRO A 64 4.04 -11.81 13.94
N THR A 65 4.97 -12.77 14.00
CA THR A 65 5.28 -13.61 15.17
C THR A 65 6.42 -13.08 16.04
N GLY A 66 7.33 -12.26 15.52
CA GLY A 66 8.48 -11.79 16.30
C GLY A 66 8.14 -10.87 17.45
N ARG A 67 6.95 -10.25 17.44
CA ARG A 67 6.44 -9.53 18.62
C ARG A 67 6.09 -10.51 19.75
N ALA A 68 5.56 -11.69 19.43
CA ALA A 68 5.33 -12.77 20.40
C ALA A 68 6.66 -13.38 20.88
N GLU A 69 7.65 -13.53 19.99
CA GLU A 69 8.99 -14.00 20.37
C GLU A 69 9.72 -12.99 21.26
N GLN A 70 9.65 -11.69 20.97
CA GLN A 70 10.21 -10.65 21.85
C GLN A 70 9.56 -10.66 23.24
N ILE A 71 8.24 -10.80 23.31
CA ILE A 71 7.52 -10.91 24.59
C ILE A 71 7.93 -12.18 25.34
N ALA A 72 8.12 -13.30 24.64
CA ALA A 72 8.56 -14.56 25.24
C ALA A 72 10.01 -14.47 25.76
N ILE A 73 10.91 -13.82 25.02
CA ILE A 73 12.30 -13.59 25.42
C ILE A 73 12.37 -12.66 26.64
N GLU A 74 11.60 -11.57 26.66
CA GLU A 74 11.50 -10.68 27.82
C GLU A 74 10.89 -11.37 29.05
N ALA A 75 9.91 -12.25 28.86
CA ALA A 75 9.30 -13.02 29.93
C ALA A 75 10.27 -14.08 30.49
N ALA A 76 11.07 -14.72 29.64
CA ALA A 76 12.12 -15.64 30.05
C ALA A 76 13.26 -14.93 30.78
N SER A 77 13.69 -13.77 30.27
CA SER A 77 14.73 -12.95 30.91
C SER A 77 14.31 -12.41 32.28
N ARG A 78 13.02 -12.11 32.48
CA ARG A 78 12.47 -11.70 33.80
C ARG A 78 12.33 -12.85 34.80
N ARG A 79 12.30 -14.11 34.36
CA ARG A 79 12.25 -15.28 35.24
C ARG A 79 13.64 -15.84 35.58
N ALA A 80 14.67 -15.43 34.85
CA ALA A 80 16.06 -15.83 35.06
C ALA A 80 16.81 -14.92 36.05
N HIS A 81 16.19 -13.80 36.47
CA HIS A 81 16.61 -12.92 37.55
C HIS A 81 15.63 -13.01 38.72
#